data_AF-A0A839IMN6-F1
#
_entry.id   AF-A0A839IMN6-F1
#
_cell.length_a   1.000
_cell.length_b   1.000
_cell.length_c   1.000
_cell.angle_alpha   90.00
_cell.angle_beta   90.00
_cell.angle_gamma   90.00
#
_symmetry.space_group_name_H-M   'P 1'
#
loop_
_entity.id
_entity.type
_entity.pdbx_description
1 polymer ?
#
loop_
_entity_poly.entity_id
_entity_poly.type
_entity_poly.pdbx_seq_one_letter_code
_entity_poly.pdbx_strand_id
1 'polypeptide(L)'
;MSVSSKTKPVSSKKDCTCDGDCQCQDDCKCNGKGDGALPEKESMISKVAAQRLSQAARALSSDDPEVFVIATGAYLGLPIDETQLQALTVEDINRIVSGDDGQLPEDYRPEAIKLALSYLWGEQSGQQAPPQIDPEPEVMAGLPYLQIAVASNNGTQLDGHFGSCLRFLIYRLNKEGIYLADIQDSHEVPSGLEKNEARVKLLEGCQLLYVQSIGGPAAAKVVRGGIHPVKVPVPGEAMATLNLLQSRLDNPPPWLGKILGQQSSIEKRFSAEKAEELVTDDQ
;
A
#
# COMPACT_ATOMS: atom_id res chain seq x y z
N MET A 1 -64.45 -27.77 -61.80
CA MET A 1 -63.41 -27.22 -60.89
C MET A 1 -62.21 -28.16 -61.02
N SER A 2 -61.33 -28.05 -62.04
CA SER A 2 -60.32 -26.97 -62.27
C SER A 2 -59.71 -26.54 -60.94
N VAL A 3 -58.42 -26.74 -60.67
CA VAL A 3 -57.31 -26.16 -61.45
C VAL A 3 -56.06 -27.06 -61.42
N SER A 4 -55.47 -27.16 -62.61
CA SER A 4 -54.23 -27.84 -62.98
C SER A 4 -52.99 -27.06 -62.51
N SER A 5 -51.96 -27.81 -62.16
CA SER A 5 -50.56 -27.37 -61.98
C SER A 5 -49.94 -26.86 -63.29
N LYS A 6 -49.08 -25.81 -63.21
CA LYS A 6 -47.94 -25.56 -64.11
C LYS A 6 -47.00 -24.43 -63.60
N THR A 7 -45.85 -24.87 -63.07
CA THR A 7 -44.45 -24.42 -63.29
C THR A 7 -44.09 -22.98 -63.68
N LYS A 8 -43.04 -22.44 -63.01
CA LYS A 8 -41.96 -21.62 -63.60
C LYS A 8 -40.73 -21.54 -62.65
N PRO A 9 -39.53 -21.11 -63.09
CA PRO A 9 -38.37 -22.00 -63.20
C PRO A 9 -37.22 -21.71 -62.21
N VAL A 10 -36.31 -22.67 -62.13
CA VAL A 10 -34.98 -22.59 -61.52
C VAL A 10 -34.13 -21.50 -62.19
N SER A 11 -33.56 -20.59 -61.40
CA SER A 11 -32.35 -19.84 -61.78
C SER A 11 -31.28 -20.10 -60.73
N SER A 12 -30.28 -20.86 -61.15
CA SER A 12 -29.01 -21.14 -60.48
C SER A 12 -28.34 -19.85 -59.97
N LYS A 13 -28.21 -19.69 -58.65
CA LYS A 13 -27.22 -18.78 -58.09
C LYS A 13 -25.85 -19.44 -58.24
N LYS A 14 -24.99 -18.86 -59.06
CA LYS A 14 -23.56 -19.16 -59.07
C LYS A 14 -22.99 -18.58 -57.78
N ASP A 15 -22.42 -19.44 -56.94
CA ASP A 15 -21.59 -19.00 -55.83
C ASP A 15 -20.27 -18.49 -56.42
N CYS A 16 -20.01 -17.19 -56.26
CA CYS A 16 -18.70 -16.61 -56.53
C CYS A 16 -17.92 -16.57 -55.21
N THR A 17 -16.83 -17.32 -55.14
CA THR A 17 -15.79 -17.14 -54.12
C THR A 17 -14.83 -16.06 -54.60
N CYS A 18 -14.62 -15.02 -53.80
CA CYS A 18 -13.63 -13.98 -54.07
C CYS A 18 -12.41 -14.20 -53.17
N ASP A 19 -11.33 -14.74 -53.73
CA ASP A 19 -9.98 -14.69 -53.15
C ASP A 19 -9.28 -13.45 -53.72
N GLY A 20 -8.95 -12.47 -52.87
CA GLY A 20 -8.00 -11.39 -53.17
C GLY A 20 -8.41 -10.34 -54.21
N ASP A 21 -8.33 -9.07 -53.82
CA ASP A 21 -8.36 -7.86 -54.67
C ASP A 21 -9.47 -7.76 -55.73
N CYS A 22 -10.72 -7.55 -55.29
CA CYS A 22 -11.81 -7.09 -56.15
C CYS A 22 -11.96 -5.56 -56.10
N GLN A 23 -11.60 -4.87 -57.18
CA GLN A 23 -12.08 -3.51 -57.47
C GLN A 23 -13.52 -3.60 -58.00
N CYS A 24 -14.51 -3.40 -57.13
CA CYS A 24 -15.91 -3.37 -57.54
C CYS A 24 -16.27 -2.00 -58.13
N GLN A 25 -16.52 -1.97 -59.45
CA GLN A 25 -17.30 -0.90 -60.09
C GLN A 25 -18.80 -1.13 -59.87
N ASP A 26 -19.50 -0.01 -59.78
CA ASP A 26 -20.92 0.25 -59.51
C ASP A 26 -21.94 -0.91 -59.63
N ASP A 27 -22.83 -0.96 -58.63
CA ASP A 27 -24.04 -1.81 -58.47
C ASP A 27 -23.96 -3.10 -57.64
N CYS A 28 -23.03 -3.21 -56.69
CA CYS A 28 -23.14 -4.19 -55.60
C CYS A 28 -23.93 -3.63 -54.40
N LYS A 29 -25.20 -4.04 -54.24
CA LYS A 29 -25.95 -3.83 -52.99
C LYS A 29 -25.36 -4.69 -51.87
N CYS A 30 -24.43 -4.12 -51.11
CA CYS A 30 -24.01 -4.68 -49.83
C CYS A 30 -25.20 -4.63 -48.86
N ASN A 31 -25.78 -5.79 -48.55
CA ASN A 31 -26.62 -5.94 -47.37
C ASN A 31 -25.68 -5.89 -46.15
N GLY A 32 -25.38 -4.68 -45.70
CA GLY A 32 -24.62 -4.41 -44.49
C GLY A 32 -25.38 -4.95 -43.28
N LYS A 33 -25.17 -6.23 -42.97
CA LYS A 33 -25.37 -6.75 -41.64
C LYS A 33 -24.32 -6.03 -40.80
N GLY A 34 -24.77 -5.04 -40.02
CA GLY A 34 -23.89 -4.17 -39.26
C GLY A 34 -22.88 -5.02 -38.50
N ASP A 35 -21.62 -4.90 -38.90
CA ASP A 35 -20.50 -5.30 -38.06
C ASP A 35 -20.63 -4.43 -36.81
N GLY A 36 -21.12 -5.05 -35.75
CA GLY A 36 -21.02 -4.47 -34.42
C GLY A 36 -19.55 -4.14 -34.23
N ALA A 37 -19.26 -2.84 -34.13
CA ALA A 37 -17.95 -2.36 -33.75
C ALA A 37 -17.51 -3.14 -32.52
N LEU A 38 -16.53 -4.03 -32.68
CA LEU A 38 -15.82 -4.60 -31.56
C LEU A 38 -15.16 -3.42 -30.83
N PRO A 39 -15.27 -3.34 -29.50
CA PRO A 39 -14.61 -2.28 -28.77
C PRO A 39 -13.09 -2.48 -28.90
N GLU A 40 -12.39 -1.52 -29.51
CA GLU A 40 -10.92 -1.49 -29.69
C GLU A 40 -10.13 -1.35 -28.36
N LYS A 41 -10.63 -1.87 -27.23
CA LYS A 41 -10.08 -1.62 -25.90
C LYS A 41 -9.44 -2.85 -25.23
N GLU A 42 -8.99 -3.84 -26.00
CA GLU A 42 -8.44 -5.09 -25.46
C GLU A 42 -6.98 -5.41 -25.86
N SER A 43 -6.22 -4.48 -26.45
CA SER A 43 -4.84 -4.77 -26.92
C SER A 43 -3.71 -4.03 -26.20
N MET A 44 -3.99 -3.26 -25.13
CA MET A 44 -2.97 -2.49 -24.42
C MET A 44 -2.84 -2.94 -22.97
N ILE A 45 -1.59 -3.13 -22.53
CA ILE A 45 -1.27 -3.37 -21.13
C ILE A 45 -1.87 -2.28 -20.25
N SER A 46 -2.52 -2.68 -19.15
CA SER A 46 -3.03 -1.75 -18.15
C SER A 46 -1.89 -0.93 -17.55
N LYS A 47 -2.12 0.36 -17.26
CA LYS A 47 -1.16 1.23 -16.59
C LYS A 47 -0.65 0.62 -15.28
N VAL A 48 -1.52 -0.11 -14.56
CA VAL A 48 -1.18 -0.77 -13.29
C VAL A 48 -0.24 -1.95 -13.53
N ALA A 49 -0.58 -2.85 -14.47
CA ALA A 49 0.30 -3.95 -14.87
C ALA A 49 1.68 -3.46 -15.37
N ALA A 50 1.72 -2.40 -16.19
CA ALA A 50 2.96 -1.81 -16.69
C ALA A 50 3.84 -1.25 -15.55
N GLN A 51 3.21 -0.60 -14.55
CA GLN A 51 3.93 -0.06 -13.40
C GLN A 51 4.52 -1.17 -12.51
N ARG A 52 3.75 -2.26 -12.28
CA ARG A 52 4.22 -3.43 -11.52
C ARG A 52 5.44 -4.07 -12.18
N LEU A 53 5.38 -4.29 -13.50
CA LEU A 53 6.49 -4.80 -14.29
C LEU A 53 7.73 -3.90 -14.20
N SER A 54 7.56 -2.59 -14.34
CA SER A 54 8.68 -1.65 -14.27
C SER A 54 9.37 -1.65 -12.90
N GLN A 55 8.60 -1.74 -11.80
CA GLN A 55 9.17 -1.77 -10.45
C GLN A 55 9.86 -3.11 -10.17
N ALA A 56 9.26 -4.22 -10.59
CA ALA A 56 9.87 -5.54 -10.48
C ALA A 56 11.20 -5.64 -11.26
N ALA A 57 11.23 -5.11 -12.49
CA ALA A 57 12.44 -5.08 -13.32
C ALA A 57 13.61 -4.38 -12.61
N ARG A 58 13.34 -3.20 -12.03
CA ARG A 58 14.33 -2.41 -11.28
C ARG A 58 14.82 -3.10 -10.01
N ALA A 59 13.97 -3.90 -9.37
CA ALA A 59 14.36 -4.65 -8.18
C ALA A 59 15.37 -5.77 -8.52
N LEU A 60 15.24 -6.37 -9.70
CA LEU A 60 16.12 -7.44 -10.17
C LEU A 60 17.46 -6.91 -10.69
N SER A 61 17.43 -5.94 -11.61
CA SER A 61 18.62 -5.30 -12.18
C SER A 61 18.41 -3.80 -12.34
N SER A 62 19.39 -3.01 -11.89
CA SER A 62 19.41 -1.55 -12.07
C SER A 62 19.83 -1.13 -13.48
N ASP A 63 20.62 -1.97 -14.13
CA ASP A 63 21.37 -1.58 -15.33
C ASP A 63 20.55 -1.87 -16.59
N ASP A 64 19.83 -3.01 -16.63
CA ASP A 64 19.07 -3.46 -17.81
C ASP A 64 17.63 -3.94 -17.48
N PRO A 65 16.74 -3.06 -16.98
CA PRO A 65 15.37 -3.45 -16.64
C PRO A 65 14.53 -3.88 -17.86
N GLU A 66 14.91 -3.47 -19.07
CA GLU A 66 14.18 -3.81 -20.31
C GLU A 66 14.24 -5.31 -20.63
N VAL A 67 15.37 -5.96 -20.35
CA VAL A 67 15.57 -7.39 -20.60
C VAL A 67 14.54 -8.23 -19.86
N PHE A 68 14.32 -7.91 -18.57
CA PHE A 68 13.31 -8.60 -17.77
C PHE A 68 11.88 -8.37 -18.29
N VAL A 69 11.56 -7.15 -18.71
CA VAL A 69 10.21 -6.85 -19.26
C VAL A 69 9.95 -7.63 -20.54
N ILE A 70 10.94 -7.68 -21.44
CA ILE A 70 10.84 -8.45 -22.70
C ILE A 70 10.72 -9.95 -22.41
N ALA A 71 11.57 -10.49 -21.54
CA ALA A 71 11.54 -11.90 -21.17
C ALA A 71 10.23 -12.29 -20.50
N THR A 72 9.67 -11.43 -19.65
CA THR A 72 8.35 -11.66 -19.02
C THR A 72 7.23 -11.66 -20.04
N GLY A 73 7.28 -10.76 -21.04
CA GLY A 73 6.31 -10.74 -22.14
C GLY A 73 6.41 -11.99 -23.03
N ALA A 74 7.62 -12.49 -23.27
CA ALA A 74 7.82 -13.75 -23.98
C ALA A 74 7.30 -14.96 -23.18
N TYR A 75 7.43 -14.93 -21.85
CA TYR A 75 6.97 -16.01 -20.96
C TYR A 75 5.45 -16.06 -20.80
N LEU A 76 4.81 -14.91 -20.54
CA LEU A 76 3.37 -14.83 -20.25
C LEU A 76 2.50 -14.65 -21.51
N GLY A 77 3.10 -14.21 -22.62
CA GLY A 77 2.39 -13.72 -23.78
C GLY A 77 1.87 -12.29 -23.60
N LEU A 78 1.51 -11.66 -24.72
CA LEU A 78 0.95 -10.31 -24.75
C LEU A 78 -0.54 -10.36 -25.14
N PRO A 79 -1.39 -9.46 -24.60
CA PRO A 79 -1.08 -8.43 -23.61
C PRO A 79 -0.94 -9.00 -22.19
N ILE A 80 -0.04 -8.42 -21.39
CA ILE A 80 0.12 -8.81 -19.98
C ILE A 80 -0.98 -8.16 -19.15
N ASP A 81 -1.67 -8.96 -18.33
CA ASP A 81 -2.66 -8.49 -17.36
C ASP A 81 -2.21 -8.69 -15.90
N GLU A 82 -2.90 -8.04 -14.96
CA GLU A 82 -2.57 -8.14 -13.53
C GLU A 82 -2.75 -9.54 -12.94
N THR A 83 -3.63 -10.37 -13.51
CA THR A 83 -3.92 -11.73 -13.04
C THR A 83 -2.75 -12.66 -13.37
N GLN A 84 -2.20 -12.54 -14.58
CA GLN A 84 -1.00 -13.27 -15.01
C GLN A 84 0.20 -12.90 -14.13
N LEU A 85 0.37 -11.60 -13.82
CA LEU A 85 1.44 -11.15 -12.92
C LEU A 85 1.27 -11.71 -11.49
N GLN A 86 0.02 -11.82 -11.01
CA GLN A 86 -0.31 -12.40 -9.70
C GLN A 86 -0.07 -13.91 -9.60
N ALA A 87 -0.08 -14.61 -10.73
CA ALA A 87 0.13 -16.05 -10.78
C ALA A 87 1.61 -16.46 -10.75
N LEU A 88 2.53 -15.53 -11.00
CA LEU A 88 3.97 -15.80 -11.05
C LEU A 88 4.52 -16.25 -9.69
N THR A 89 5.43 -17.22 -9.72
CA THR A 89 6.13 -17.76 -8.56
C THR A 89 7.64 -17.47 -8.62
N VAL A 90 8.36 -17.82 -7.55
CA VAL A 90 9.84 -17.71 -7.51
C VAL A 90 10.48 -18.54 -8.62
N GLU A 91 9.92 -19.72 -8.92
CA GLU A 91 10.42 -20.59 -9.97
C GLU A 91 10.22 -19.98 -11.36
N ASP A 92 9.08 -19.33 -11.60
CA ASP A 92 8.83 -18.62 -12.85
C ASP A 92 9.82 -17.46 -13.05
N ILE A 93 10.08 -16.67 -12.00
CA ILE A 93 11.05 -15.57 -12.08
C ILE A 93 12.46 -16.10 -12.33
N ASN A 94 12.86 -17.16 -11.64
CA ASN A 94 14.16 -17.81 -11.90
C ASN A 94 14.26 -18.26 -13.34
N ARG A 95 13.19 -18.80 -13.92
CA ARG A 95 13.17 -19.23 -15.32
C ARG A 95 13.25 -18.06 -16.29
N ILE A 96 12.52 -16.98 -16.03
CA ILE A 96 12.55 -15.76 -16.84
C ILE A 96 13.95 -15.14 -16.82
N VAL A 97 14.58 -15.09 -15.65
CA VAL A 97 15.87 -14.45 -15.43
C VAL A 97 17.06 -15.33 -15.89
N SER A 98 16.88 -16.65 -15.92
CA SER A 98 17.88 -17.59 -16.45
C SER A 98 17.89 -17.71 -17.97
N GLY A 99 16.95 -17.07 -18.69
CA GLY A 99 16.90 -17.10 -20.15
C GLY A 99 16.94 -18.52 -20.77
N ASP A 100 17.50 -18.61 -21.97
CA ASP A 100 17.59 -19.85 -22.76
C ASP A 100 18.75 -20.77 -22.36
N ASP A 101 19.79 -20.22 -21.71
CA ASP A 101 20.95 -20.99 -21.26
C ASP A 101 20.70 -21.73 -19.93
N GLY A 102 19.61 -21.39 -19.23
CA GLY A 102 19.19 -22.02 -17.98
C GLY A 102 20.11 -21.70 -16.81
N GLN A 103 20.96 -20.67 -16.94
CA GLN A 103 21.93 -20.31 -15.94
C GLN A 103 21.52 -19.01 -15.24
N LEU A 104 21.51 -19.04 -13.91
CA LEU A 104 21.17 -17.85 -13.13
C LEU A 104 22.24 -16.77 -13.35
N PRO A 105 21.85 -15.48 -13.40
CA PRO A 105 22.79 -14.37 -13.51
C PRO A 105 23.83 -14.37 -12.40
N GLU A 106 25.00 -13.82 -12.70
CA GLU A 106 26.09 -13.70 -11.70
C GLU A 106 25.69 -12.85 -10.49
N ASP A 107 24.76 -11.90 -10.66
CA ASP A 107 24.23 -11.00 -9.64
C ASP A 107 22.92 -11.52 -8.99
N TYR A 108 22.68 -12.83 -9.05
CA TYR A 108 21.50 -13.46 -8.46
C TYR A 108 21.36 -13.17 -6.96
N ARG A 109 20.22 -12.55 -6.60
CA ARG A 109 19.87 -12.19 -5.22
C ARG A 109 18.48 -12.73 -4.85
N PRO A 110 18.37 -13.75 -3.99
CA PRO A 110 17.07 -14.32 -3.57
C PRO A 110 16.09 -13.30 -2.98
N GLU A 111 16.61 -12.28 -2.30
CA GLU A 111 15.86 -11.20 -1.67
C GLU A 111 15.26 -10.26 -2.72
N ALA A 112 16.01 -9.97 -3.79
CA ALA A 112 15.56 -9.16 -4.91
C ALA A 112 14.40 -9.83 -5.67
N ILE A 113 14.41 -11.16 -5.77
CA ILE A 113 13.35 -11.94 -6.44
C ILE A 113 12.05 -11.90 -5.64
N LYS A 114 12.13 -12.07 -4.32
CA LYS A 114 10.96 -11.95 -3.44
C LYS A 114 10.37 -10.54 -3.51
N LEU A 115 11.23 -9.52 -3.57
CA LEU A 115 10.82 -8.13 -3.73
C LEU A 115 10.20 -7.88 -5.12
N ALA A 116 10.76 -8.45 -6.19
CA ALA A 116 10.19 -8.38 -7.53
C ALA A 116 8.79 -9.00 -7.58
N LEU A 117 8.59 -10.17 -6.96
CA LEU A 117 7.27 -10.80 -6.87
C LEU A 117 6.25 -9.96 -6.10
N SER A 118 6.65 -9.30 -5.00
CA SER A 118 5.71 -8.43 -4.28
C SER A 118 5.26 -7.23 -5.13
N TYR A 119 6.14 -6.69 -5.99
CA TYR A 119 5.76 -5.69 -7.00
C TYR A 119 4.79 -6.28 -8.04
N LEU A 120 5.06 -7.46 -8.59
CA LEU A 120 4.22 -8.11 -9.62
C LEU A 120 2.84 -8.51 -9.11
N TRP A 121 2.76 -8.99 -7.87
CA TRP A 121 1.49 -9.31 -7.21
C TRP A 121 0.68 -8.06 -6.86
N GLY A 122 1.32 -6.90 -6.88
CA GLY A 122 0.69 -5.62 -6.65
C GLY A 122 0.59 -5.23 -5.19
N GLU A 123 1.41 -5.83 -4.32
CA GLU A 123 1.50 -5.42 -2.92
C GLU A 123 2.02 -3.98 -2.79
N GLN A 124 2.65 -3.45 -3.85
CA GLN A 124 3.23 -2.10 -3.90
C GLN A 124 2.55 -1.15 -4.92
N SER A 125 1.74 -1.67 -5.85
CA SER A 125 1.04 -0.85 -6.85
C SER A 125 -0.19 -0.15 -6.23
N GLY A 126 0.05 1.01 -5.64
CA GLY A 126 -0.92 1.77 -4.86
C GLY A 126 -0.25 2.59 -3.74
N GLN A 127 1.02 2.30 -3.45
CA GLN A 127 1.76 2.98 -2.42
C GLN A 127 2.18 4.36 -2.87
N GLN A 128 1.60 5.35 -2.22
CA GLN A 128 2.10 6.71 -2.27
C GLN A 128 3.49 6.75 -1.63
N ALA A 129 4.41 7.54 -2.21
CA ALA A 129 5.73 7.78 -1.65
C ALA A 129 5.63 8.19 -0.17
N PRO A 130 6.64 7.89 0.66
CA PRO A 130 6.66 8.35 2.04
C PRO A 130 6.42 9.86 2.08
N PRO A 131 5.57 10.35 3.00
CA PRO A 131 5.38 11.79 3.16
C PRO A 131 6.72 12.45 3.54
N GLN A 132 6.80 13.77 3.37
CA GLN A 132 7.95 14.53 3.86
C GLN A 132 7.79 14.75 5.36
N ILE A 133 8.90 14.67 6.11
CA ILE A 133 8.94 15.07 7.51
C ILE A 133 8.85 16.58 7.62
N ASP A 134 8.20 17.05 8.68
CA ASP A 134 8.03 18.48 8.96
C ASP A 134 9.11 18.96 9.94
N PRO A 135 9.65 20.18 9.78
CA PRO A 135 10.49 20.77 10.81
C PRO A 135 9.68 21.00 12.09
N GLU A 136 10.37 20.98 13.25
CA GLU A 136 9.72 21.28 14.53
C GLU A 136 9.12 22.69 14.52
N PRO A 137 7.80 22.85 14.77
CA PRO A 137 7.18 24.15 14.87
C PRO A 137 7.73 24.96 16.05
N GLU A 138 8.02 26.25 15.85
CA GLU A 138 8.55 27.14 16.90
C GLU A 138 7.68 27.15 18.16
N VAL A 139 6.35 27.07 17.99
CA VAL A 139 5.37 27.05 19.09
C VAL A 139 5.48 25.80 19.98
N MET A 140 6.11 24.73 19.50
CA MET A 140 6.32 23.49 20.24
C MET A 140 7.73 23.36 20.84
N ALA A 141 8.67 24.22 20.44
CA ALA A 141 10.08 24.08 20.76
C ALA A 141 10.32 24.09 22.27
N GLY A 142 10.97 23.02 22.78
CA GLY A 142 11.32 22.89 24.20
C GLY A 142 10.16 22.56 25.13
N LEU A 143 8.95 22.33 24.60
CA LEU A 143 7.80 21.89 25.38
C LEU A 143 7.74 20.34 25.45
N PRO A 144 7.19 19.77 26.55
CA PRO A 144 6.96 18.34 26.61
C PRO A 144 5.94 17.91 25.56
N TYR A 145 6.18 16.76 24.94
CA TYR A 145 5.33 16.21 23.88
C TYR A 145 5.15 14.70 24.05
N LEU A 146 4.17 14.17 23.34
CA LEU A 146 3.96 12.75 23.12
C LEU A 146 4.52 12.38 21.76
N GLN A 147 5.25 11.27 21.71
CA GLN A 147 5.64 10.64 20.47
C GLN A 147 4.68 9.48 20.17
N ILE A 148 4.08 9.52 18.98
CA ILE A 148 2.99 8.65 18.59
C ILE A 148 3.35 7.98 17.27
N ALA A 149 3.38 6.67 17.26
CA ALA A 149 3.57 5.88 16.06
C ALA A 149 2.23 5.59 15.38
N VAL A 150 2.18 5.69 14.05
CA VAL A 150 1.02 5.32 13.24
C VAL A 150 1.47 4.31 12.18
N ALA A 151 0.89 3.11 12.18
CA ALA A 151 1.15 2.11 11.15
C ALA A 151 0.47 2.51 9.84
N SER A 152 1.26 2.63 8.77
CA SER A 152 0.80 3.13 7.47
C SER A 152 1.36 2.31 6.31
N ASN A 153 0.54 2.20 5.26
CA ASN A 153 0.90 1.66 3.97
C ASN A 153 0.87 2.74 2.88
N ASN A 154 0.05 3.79 3.04
CA ASN A 154 -0.16 4.80 2.00
C ASN A 154 -0.04 6.21 2.56
N GLY A 155 0.98 6.97 2.13
CA GLY A 155 1.13 8.39 2.49
C GLY A 155 1.03 8.63 4.00
N THR A 156 0.05 9.45 4.41
CA THR A 156 -0.26 9.81 5.81
C THR A 156 -1.44 9.02 6.40
N GLN A 157 -1.87 7.94 5.75
CA GLN A 157 -3.03 7.17 6.17
C GLN A 157 -2.72 6.25 7.35
N LEU A 158 -3.66 6.15 8.29
CA LEU A 158 -3.75 5.08 9.27
C LEU A 158 -4.49 3.92 8.62
N ASP A 159 -3.75 3.01 7.99
CA ASP A 159 -4.29 1.85 7.27
C ASP A 159 -3.41 0.59 7.42
N GLY A 160 -2.37 0.67 8.27
CA GLY A 160 -1.42 -0.41 8.46
C GLY A 160 -1.82 -1.44 9.53
N HIS A 161 -1.64 -2.72 9.21
CA HIS A 161 -1.58 -3.80 10.19
C HIS A 161 -0.17 -3.86 10.80
N PHE A 162 -0.05 -3.94 12.13
CA PHE A 162 1.26 -3.87 12.81
C PHE A 162 2.34 -4.81 12.25
N GLY A 163 1.96 -6.05 11.91
CA GLY A 163 2.91 -7.08 11.49
C GLY A 163 3.30 -7.04 10.01
N SER A 164 2.63 -6.20 9.21
CA SER A 164 2.82 -6.13 7.76
C SER A 164 2.72 -4.72 7.19
N CYS A 165 2.55 -3.68 8.02
CA CYS A 165 2.58 -2.31 7.57
C CYS A 165 3.95 -2.00 6.98
N LEU A 166 4.04 -1.10 6.02
CA LEU A 166 5.29 -0.75 5.36
C LEU A 166 6.16 0.15 6.23
N ARG A 167 5.53 1.10 6.93
CA ARG A 167 6.23 2.12 7.69
C ARG A 167 5.44 2.51 8.93
N PHE A 168 6.15 3.07 9.89
CA PHE A 168 5.57 3.77 11.03
C PHE A 168 5.83 5.26 10.88
N LEU A 169 4.75 6.03 10.82
CA LEU A 169 4.81 7.49 10.84
C LEU A 169 4.92 7.94 12.30
N ILE A 170 5.97 8.67 12.64
CA ILE A 170 6.23 9.10 14.02
C ILE A 170 5.84 10.57 14.15
N TYR A 171 4.69 10.80 14.78
CA TYR A 171 4.19 12.12 15.06
C TYR A 171 4.62 12.58 16.44
N ARG A 172 4.90 13.87 16.57
CA ARG A 172 5.00 14.54 17.86
C ARG A 172 3.78 15.41 18.08
N LEU A 173 3.24 15.34 19.29
CA LEU A 173 1.97 15.95 19.64
C LEU A 173 2.03 16.54 21.05
N ASN A 174 1.64 17.80 21.19
CA ASN A 174 1.35 18.42 22.48
C ASN A 174 0.08 19.29 22.35
N LYS A 175 -0.19 20.16 23.33
CA LYS A 175 -1.36 21.05 23.28
C LYS A 175 -1.27 22.13 22.21
N GLU A 176 -0.06 22.55 21.84
CA GLU A 176 0.19 23.63 20.89
C GLU A 176 0.12 23.16 19.43
N GLY A 177 0.52 21.91 19.16
CA GLY A 177 0.57 21.41 17.79
C GLY A 177 0.82 19.92 17.62
N ILE A 178 0.81 19.52 16.34
CA ILE A 178 1.09 18.18 15.85
C ILE A 178 1.91 18.32 14.56
N TYR A 179 2.95 17.51 14.39
CA TYR A 179 3.71 17.44 13.15
C TYR A 179 4.33 16.05 12.95
N LEU A 180 4.64 15.71 11.69
CA LEU A 180 5.33 14.45 11.37
C LEU A 180 6.82 14.64 11.61
N ALA A 181 7.34 14.06 12.68
CA ALA A 181 8.72 14.25 13.09
C ALA A 181 9.69 13.26 12.43
N ASP A 182 9.22 12.04 12.13
CA ASP A 182 10.06 10.99 11.57
C ASP A 182 9.24 9.89 10.86
N ILE A 183 9.89 9.06 10.05
CA ILE A 183 9.31 7.92 9.35
C ILE A 183 10.26 6.73 9.49
N GLN A 184 9.79 5.65 10.09
CA GLN A 184 10.55 4.41 10.28
C GLN A 184 10.08 3.34 9.30
N ASP A 185 10.97 2.84 8.45
CA ASP A 185 10.66 1.71 7.57
C ASP A 185 10.56 0.42 8.39
N SER A 186 9.45 -0.29 8.26
CA SER A 186 9.20 -1.52 9.02
C SER A 186 10.06 -2.71 8.57
N HIS A 187 10.71 -2.61 7.41
CA HIS A 187 11.59 -3.62 6.84
C HIS A 187 13.06 -3.42 7.24
N GLU A 188 13.42 -2.23 7.76
CA GLU A 188 14.73 -1.94 8.32
C GLU A 188 14.85 -2.52 9.74
N VAL A 189 14.72 -3.84 9.80
CA VAL A 189 14.65 -4.60 11.04
C VAL A 189 16.07 -4.96 11.50
N PRO A 190 16.48 -4.63 12.75
CA PRO A 190 17.77 -5.08 13.28
C PRO A 190 17.94 -6.60 13.20
N SER A 191 19.08 -7.06 12.69
CA SER A 191 19.36 -8.49 12.54
C SER A 191 19.44 -9.21 13.91
N GLY A 192 19.01 -10.47 13.93
CA GLY A 192 19.09 -11.33 15.13
C GLY A 192 17.94 -11.21 16.13
N LEU A 193 16.94 -10.36 15.88
CA LEU A 193 15.73 -10.25 16.70
C LEU A 193 14.52 -10.90 16.02
N GLU A 194 13.56 -11.34 16.84
CA GLU A 194 12.25 -11.77 16.32
C GLU A 194 11.51 -10.57 15.69
N LYS A 195 10.78 -10.80 14.60
CA LYS A 195 10.15 -9.75 13.78
C LYS A 195 9.36 -8.72 14.58
N ASN A 196 8.53 -9.15 15.53
CA ASN A 196 7.71 -8.22 16.32
C ASN A 196 8.54 -7.45 17.35
N GLU A 197 9.54 -8.08 17.97
CA GLU A 197 10.44 -7.42 18.92
C GLU A 197 11.25 -6.32 18.25
N ALA A 198 11.72 -6.63 17.05
CA ALA A 198 12.49 -5.69 16.27
C ALA A 198 11.64 -4.51 15.76
N ARG A 199 10.37 -4.75 15.38
CA ARG A 199 9.40 -3.66 15.10
C ARG A 199 9.11 -2.81 16.33
N VAL A 200 8.98 -3.42 17.51
CA VAL A 200 8.80 -2.66 18.77
C VAL A 200 10.02 -1.76 19.04
N LYS A 201 11.23 -2.23 18.71
CA LYS A 201 12.46 -1.45 18.87
C LYS A 201 12.49 -0.20 17.98
N LEU A 202 11.93 -0.25 16.77
CA LEU A 202 11.78 0.94 15.91
C LEU A 202 10.88 2.01 16.53
N LEU A 203 10.02 1.63 17.49
CA LEU A 203 9.06 2.50 18.14
C LEU A 203 9.51 2.93 19.54
N GLU A 204 10.77 2.70 19.89
CA GLU A 204 11.33 3.11 21.17
C GLU A 204 11.13 4.61 21.41
N GLY A 205 10.67 4.98 22.60
CA GLY A 205 10.32 6.37 22.94
C GLY A 205 8.91 6.79 22.53
N CYS A 206 8.15 5.99 21.76
CA CYS A 206 6.74 6.26 21.49
C CYS A 206 5.86 5.84 22.68
N GLN A 207 4.87 6.66 23.04
CA GLN A 207 3.91 6.33 24.09
C GLN A 207 2.69 5.58 23.55
N LEU A 208 2.30 5.90 22.32
CA LEU A 208 1.11 5.38 21.67
C LEU A 208 1.47 4.80 20.31
N LEU A 209 0.77 3.73 19.95
CA LEU A 209 0.85 3.13 18.62
C LEU A 209 -0.57 3.00 18.06
N TYR A 210 -0.88 3.72 16.98
CA TYR A 210 -2.13 3.59 16.25
C TYR A 210 -1.97 2.59 15.10
N VAL A 211 -2.88 1.63 15.02
CA VAL A 211 -2.89 0.57 14.00
C VAL A 211 -4.30 0.28 13.52
N GLN A 212 -4.43 -0.16 12.28
CA GLN A 212 -5.70 -0.70 11.80
C GLN A 212 -6.02 -2.02 12.51
N SER A 213 -5.00 -2.86 12.63
CA SER A 213 -5.10 -4.15 13.30
C SER A 213 -3.74 -4.61 13.83
N ILE A 214 -3.77 -5.46 14.86
CA ILE A 214 -2.59 -6.06 15.48
C ILE A 214 -2.97 -7.41 16.08
N GLY A 215 -2.12 -8.42 15.87
CA GLY A 215 -2.30 -9.75 16.46
C GLY A 215 -1.99 -9.76 17.97
N GLY A 216 -2.66 -10.63 18.73
CA GLY A 216 -2.50 -10.71 20.19
C GLY A 216 -1.04 -10.85 20.69
N PRO A 217 -0.22 -11.77 20.13
CA PRO A 217 1.19 -11.91 20.52
C PRO A 217 2.02 -10.65 20.26
N ALA A 218 1.75 -9.97 19.16
CA ALA A 218 2.43 -8.72 18.81
C ALA A 218 2.00 -7.57 19.76
N ALA A 219 0.70 -7.44 20.03
CA ALA A 219 0.18 -6.44 20.97
C ALA A 219 0.79 -6.61 22.38
N ALA A 220 0.94 -7.85 22.84
CA ALA A 220 1.60 -8.12 24.12
C ALA A 220 3.05 -7.63 24.15
N LYS A 221 3.79 -7.74 23.03
CA LYS A 221 5.17 -7.24 22.92
C LYS A 221 5.22 -5.72 22.90
N VAL A 222 4.32 -5.07 22.16
CA VAL A 222 4.18 -3.61 22.14
C VAL A 222 3.93 -3.07 23.55
N VAL A 223 3.00 -3.67 24.28
CA VAL A 223 2.69 -3.27 25.67
C VAL A 223 3.88 -3.48 26.60
N ARG A 224 4.63 -4.59 26.47
CA ARG A 224 5.86 -4.82 27.23
C ARG A 224 6.97 -3.82 26.90
N GLY A 225 6.98 -3.29 25.67
CA GLY A 225 7.85 -2.19 25.26
C GLY A 225 7.44 -0.83 25.82
N GLY A 226 6.39 -0.75 26.66
CA GLY A 226 5.91 0.50 27.24
C GLY A 226 5.03 1.33 26.32
N ILE A 227 4.62 0.77 25.17
CA ILE A 227 3.83 1.46 24.16
C ILE A 227 2.38 1.00 24.29
N HIS A 228 1.42 1.93 24.28
CA HIS A 228 0.00 1.61 24.34
C HIS A 228 -0.60 1.49 22.92
N PRO A 229 -0.98 0.27 22.46
CA PRO A 229 -1.58 0.09 21.14
C PRO A 229 -3.06 0.50 21.13
N VAL A 230 -3.44 1.29 20.14
CA VAL A 230 -4.80 1.74 19.87
C VAL A 230 -5.23 1.24 18.50
N LYS A 231 -6.32 0.46 18.46
CA LYS A 231 -6.86 -0.11 17.22
C LYS A 231 -7.91 0.82 16.61
N VAL A 232 -7.72 1.20 15.35
CA VAL A 232 -8.66 2.01 14.56
C VAL A 232 -9.05 1.20 13.31
N PRO A 233 -10.12 0.41 13.36
CA PRO A 233 -10.42 -0.59 12.33
C PRO A 233 -10.78 0.01 10.97
N VAL A 234 -11.26 1.26 10.94
CA VAL A 234 -11.62 1.97 9.71
C VAL A 234 -10.42 2.81 9.27
N PRO A 235 -9.86 2.56 8.06
CA PRO A 235 -8.79 3.39 7.52
C PRO A 235 -9.18 4.86 7.38
N GLY A 236 -8.20 5.75 7.52
CA GLY A 236 -8.40 7.18 7.31
C GLY A 236 -7.13 7.99 7.55
N GLU A 237 -7.22 9.31 7.43
CA GLU A 237 -6.07 10.20 7.66
C GLU A 237 -5.59 10.13 9.11
N ALA A 238 -4.28 9.93 9.30
CA ALA A 238 -3.68 9.90 10.62
C ALA A 238 -3.96 11.22 11.37
N MET A 239 -3.82 12.35 10.67
CA MET A 239 -4.05 13.69 11.24
C MET A 239 -5.45 13.85 11.84
N ALA A 240 -6.49 13.29 11.23
CA ALA A 240 -7.85 13.37 11.78
C ALA A 240 -7.95 12.67 13.14
N THR A 241 -7.33 11.49 13.26
CA THR A 241 -7.29 10.72 14.51
C THR A 241 -6.44 11.41 15.58
N LEU A 242 -5.30 11.97 15.19
CA LEU A 242 -4.39 12.66 16.10
C LEU A 242 -4.96 14.00 16.60
N ASN A 243 -5.67 14.75 15.75
CA ASN A 243 -6.40 15.96 16.17
C ASN A 243 -7.47 15.62 17.23
N LEU A 244 -8.18 14.50 17.06
CA LEU A 244 -9.13 14.04 18.07
C LEU A 244 -8.43 13.72 19.39
N LEU A 245 -7.25 13.08 19.36
CA LEU A 245 -6.46 12.85 20.57
C LEU A 245 -6.02 14.17 21.21
N GLN A 246 -5.54 15.13 20.41
CA GLN A 246 -5.09 16.44 20.90
C GLN A 246 -6.21 17.17 21.63
N SER A 247 -7.42 17.17 21.08
CA SER A 247 -8.60 17.80 21.72
C SER A 247 -8.95 17.22 23.09
N ARG A 248 -8.44 16.03 23.44
CA ARG A 248 -8.67 15.36 24.73
C ARG A 248 -7.53 15.57 25.72
N LEU A 249 -6.48 16.32 25.36
CA LEU A 249 -5.35 16.60 26.23
C LEU A 249 -5.63 17.63 27.34
N ASP A 250 -6.83 18.21 27.37
CA ASP A 250 -7.25 19.09 28.48
C ASP A 250 -7.49 18.34 29.78
N ASN A 251 -7.97 17.10 29.70
CA ASN A 251 -8.09 16.19 30.82
C ASN A 251 -7.52 14.82 30.44
N PRO A 252 -6.18 14.73 30.26
CA PRO A 252 -5.56 13.49 29.83
C PRO A 252 -5.59 12.48 30.98
N PRO A 253 -5.53 11.16 30.67
CA PRO A 253 -5.29 10.15 31.69
C PRO A 253 -4.03 10.48 32.51
N PRO A 254 -3.98 10.13 33.82
CA PRO A 254 -2.88 10.55 34.69
C PRO A 254 -1.48 10.20 34.16
N TRP A 255 -1.32 9.04 33.51
CA TRP A 255 -0.05 8.62 32.94
C TRP A 255 0.41 9.50 31.77
N LEU A 256 -0.53 9.99 30.97
CA LEU A 256 -0.27 10.87 29.83
C LEU A 256 -0.03 12.30 30.30
N GLY A 257 -0.79 12.74 31.32
CA GLY A 257 -0.59 14.02 31.98
C GLY A 257 0.82 14.18 32.52
N LYS A 258 1.37 13.15 33.18
CA LYS A 258 2.76 13.15 33.69
C LYS A 258 3.79 13.41 32.59
N ILE A 259 3.62 12.81 31.41
CA ILE A 259 4.54 12.97 30.27
C ILE A 259 4.45 14.38 29.70
N LEU A 260 3.24 14.95 29.66
CA LEU A 260 2.98 16.33 29.24
C LEU A 260 3.30 17.38 30.32
N GLY A 261 3.92 16.99 31.44
CA GLY A 261 4.24 17.90 32.55
C GLY A 261 3.02 18.42 33.33
N GLN A 262 1.83 17.83 33.14
CA GLN A 262 0.64 18.18 33.91
C GLN A 262 0.66 17.47 35.26
N GLN A 263 0.68 18.26 36.34
CA GLN A 263 0.47 17.73 37.69
C GLN A 263 -0.91 17.07 37.79
N SER A 264 -0.93 15.83 38.28
CA SER A 264 -2.18 15.08 38.45
C SER A 264 -3.10 15.80 39.44
N SER A 265 -4.41 15.65 39.26
CA SER A 265 -5.42 16.20 40.19
C SER A 265 -5.27 15.66 41.63
N ILE A 266 -4.65 14.50 41.80
CA ILE A 266 -4.29 13.91 43.09
C ILE A 266 -3.12 14.69 43.71
N GLU A 267 -2.04 14.94 42.96
CA GLU A 267 -0.91 15.75 43.44
C GLU A 267 -1.34 17.18 43.79
N LYS A 268 -2.27 17.77 43.03
CA LYS A 268 -2.86 19.08 43.34
C LYS A 268 -3.62 19.08 44.67
N ARG A 269 -4.40 18.03 44.95
CA ARG A 269 -5.13 17.89 46.24
C ARG A 269 -4.18 17.69 47.42
N PHE A 270 -3.19 16.81 47.29
CA PHE A 270 -2.18 16.61 48.34
C PHE A 270 -1.32 17.85 48.57
N SER A 271 -1.00 18.62 47.53
CA SER A 271 -0.22 19.86 47.66
C SER A 271 -1.03 20.99 48.27
N ALA A 272 -2.34 21.05 48.00
CA ALA A 272 -3.26 22.01 48.62
C ALA A 272 -3.50 21.69 50.11
N GLU A 273 -3.70 20.42 50.45
CA GLU A 273 -3.91 19.96 51.84
C GLU A 273 -2.65 20.19 52.69
N LYS A 274 -1.46 19.93 52.13
CA LYS A 274 -0.17 20.23 52.78
C LYS A 274 0.11 21.73 52.94
N ALA A 275 -0.46 22.57 52.08
CA ALA A 275 -0.32 24.02 52.18
C ALA A 275 -1.28 24.63 53.22
N GLU A 276 -2.46 24.03 53.44
CA GLU A 276 -3.39 24.44 54.50
C GLU A 276 -2.91 24.03 55.91
N GLU A 277 -2.26 22.87 56.05
CA GLU A 277 -1.74 22.38 57.34
C GLU A 277 -0.57 23.22 57.89
N LEU A 278 0.20 23.88 57.02
CA LEU A 278 1.29 24.80 57.38
C LEU A 278 0.81 26.17 57.86
N VAL A 279 -0.46 26.52 57.68
CA VAL A 279 -1.03 27.83 58.06
C VAL A 279 -1.65 27.79 59.47
N THR A 280 -1.89 26.60 60.03
CA THR A 280 -2.61 26.43 61.30
C THR A 280 -1.74 26.29 62.55
N ASP A 281 -0.40 26.30 62.43
CA ASP A 281 0.53 26.06 63.56
C ASP A 281 1.09 27.34 64.22
N ASP A 282 0.49 28.52 63.93
CA ASP A 282 0.92 29.82 64.48
C ASP A 282 -0.23 30.56 65.22
N GLN A 283 -1.03 29.81 66.02
CA GLN A 283 -2.01 30.39 66.97
C GLN A 283 -1.87 29.82 68.38
#